data_AF-A0A950MGV8-F1
#
_entry.id   AF-A0A950MGV8-F1
#
_cell.length_a   1.000
_cell.length_b   1.000
_cell.length_c   1.000
_cell.angle_alpha   90.00
_cell.angle_beta   90.00
_cell.angle_gamma   90.00
#
_symmetry.space_group_name_H-M   'P 1'
#
loop_
_entity.id
_entity.type
_entity.pdbx_description
1 polymer ?
#
loop_
_entity_poly.entity_id
_entity_poly.type
_entity_poly.pdbx_seq_one_letter_code
_entity_poly.pdbx_strand_id
1 'polypeptide(L)'
;SKSGLVLEDVDPGVEITVRFGTVVNTPLAAGTLIDAQADLTWDGGGTLTVASAPVRVRSTPAFAVRASGLPFSVSGIAPRTVDVLHDIAEQRRAAAAHFPSPPVALPPAPPTPPTAPQAAQTATPPPAAQTVPTVAETVSPTTVPSERAAFRYDEEAIEARFRPAPPEPAAPTEHAAETAVPAEPAMPDADVAAGAVAALPHEPERVDDVAHAATEGATVASGTPVVPAAPGAEAAPAAATAENAPIDASGAEVPPEVLSAPEPARPAQRARLVFARDALERALGFLEQSDYGGLVTHLFAIRTLLPTAFVGLNGEVSGKLAAERESLRGVVDRLFIKLRMPRYALTAKDLEDRASRSALIELVRALADAKPADEPAATDAPVAIEGPIEVVRLTAQLSALESDPLGGARPWLVLAELLPSAFVTSHDNGALATYRSALIATFTNVAALPNDEFYRVLSGAQNATLDTALRNVRAALREALEATTARV
;
A
#
# COMPACT_ATOMS: atom_id res chain seq x y z
N SER A 1 16.33 -12.73 -7.03
CA SER A 1 17.56 -13.26 -6.41
C SER A 1 17.62 -14.75 -6.73
N LYS A 2 18.81 -15.30 -7.02
CA LYS A 2 19.01 -16.76 -7.14
C LYS A 2 19.20 -17.42 -5.76
N SER A 3 19.33 -16.62 -4.72
CA SER A 3 19.44 -17.03 -3.33
C SER A 3 18.03 -17.29 -2.81
N GLY A 4 17.73 -18.54 -2.46
CA GLY A 4 16.50 -18.92 -1.77
C GLY A 4 16.43 -18.37 -0.35
N LEU A 5 15.55 -18.93 0.48
CA LEU A 5 15.50 -18.65 1.92
C LEU A 5 16.64 -19.40 2.62
N VAL A 6 17.48 -18.70 3.38
CA VAL A 6 18.52 -19.29 4.23
C VAL A 6 18.11 -19.08 5.68
N LEU A 7 18.20 -20.15 6.48
CA LEU A 7 17.97 -20.12 7.92
C LEU A 7 19.31 -20.43 8.60
N GLU A 8 19.80 -19.50 9.41
CA GLU A 8 21.05 -19.62 10.16
C GLU A 8 20.73 -19.96 11.63
N ASP A 9 21.69 -20.59 12.33
CA ASP A 9 21.62 -20.89 13.78
C ASP A 9 20.39 -21.70 14.24
N VAL A 10 20.01 -22.73 13.49
CA VAL A 10 18.94 -23.65 13.89
C VAL A 10 19.47 -24.64 14.94
N ASP A 11 19.00 -24.52 16.18
CA ASP A 11 19.36 -25.44 17.27
C ASP A 11 18.92 -26.89 16.98
N PRO A 12 19.70 -27.90 17.40
CA PRO A 12 19.31 -29.30 17.28
C PRO A 12 17.98 -29.59 17.98
N GLY A 13 17.07 -30.28 17.28
CA GLY A 13 15.75 -30.66 17.82
C GLY A 13 14.63 -29.63 17.59
N VAL A 14 14.93 -28.49 16.95
CA VAL A 14 13.90 -27.52 16.53
C VAL A 14 13.17 -28.02 15.28
N GLU A 15 11.84 -28.08 15.36
CA GLU A 15 11.00 -28.36 14.21
C GLU A 15 10.77 -27.09 13.38
N ILE A 16 11.08 -27.15 12.08
CA ILE A 16 10.86 -26.05 11.13
C ILE A 16 9.76 -26.45 10.16
N THR A 17 8.64 -25.71 10.17
CA THR A 17 7.58 -25.86 9.17
C THR A 17 7.76 -24.82 8.06
N VAL A 18 8.08 -25.27 6.85
CA VAL A 18 8.18 -24.39 5.66
C VAL A 18 6.90 -24.47 4.85
N ARG A 19 6.23 -23.32 4.65
CA ARG A 19 5.09 -23.19 3.74
C ARG A 19 5.53 -22.38 2.53
N PHE A 20 5.54 -23.02 1.35
CA PHE A 20 5.81 -22.34 0.09
C PHE A 20 4.54 -22.30 -0.77
N GLY A 21 4.41 -21.26 -1.58
CA GLY A 21 3.29 -21.06 -2.49
C GLY A 21 3.77 -20.50 -3.82
N THR A 22 3.08 -20.84 -4.90
CA THR A 22 3.37 -20.31 -6.24
C THR A 22 2.27 -19.32 -6.63
N VAL A 23 2.65 -18.11 -7.03
CA VAL A 23 1.72 -17.10 -7.56
C VAL A 23 1.93 -16.98 -9.07
N VAL A 24 0.89 -17.28 -9.84
CA VAL A 24 0.89 -17.19 -11.30
C VAL A 24 0.45 -15.79 -11.71
N ASN A 25 1.39 -14.95 -12.13
CA ASN A 25 1.12 -13.55 -12.53
C ASN A 25 0.81 -13.38 -14.03
N THR A 26 1.12 -14.38 -14.87
CA THR A 26 0.84 -14.36 -16.30
C THR A 26 -0.28 -15.34 -16.64
N PRO A 27 -1.16 -15.02 -17.61
CA PRO A 27 -2.21 -15.96 -18.01
C PRO A 27 -1.59 -17.26 -18.53
N LEU A 28 -1.77 -18.34 -17.78
CA LEU A 28 -1.46 -19.69 -18.21
C LEU A 28 -2.68 -20.30 -18.91
N ALA A 29 -2.43 -21.18 -19.87
CA ALA A 29 -3.48 -21.90 -20.56
C ALA A 29 -4.25 -22.81 -19.59
N ALA A 30 -5.55 -22.98 -19.84
CA ALA A 30 -6.34 -23.96 -19.13
C ALA A 30 -5.71 -25.35 -19.28
N GLY A 31 -5.57 -26.08 -18.18
CA GLY A 31 -4.99 -27.41 -18.17
C GLY A 31 -3.48 -27.47 -17.98
N THR A 32 -2.76 -26.34 -17.98
CA THR A 32 -1.34 -26.31 -17.58
C THR A 32 -1.18 -26.90 -16.18
N LEU A 33 -0.26 -27.85 -16.04
CA LEU A 33 0.16 -28.38 -14.75
C LEU A 33 1.32 -27.54 -14.23
N ILE A 34 1.23 -27.15 -12.97
CA ILE A 34 2.29 -26.44 -12.26
C ILE A 34 2.84 -27.40 -11.22
N ASP A 35 4.10 -27.77 -11.41
CA ASP A 35 4.89 -28.52 -10.45
C ASP A 35 5.71 -27.54 -9.63
N ALA A 36 5.61 -27.61 -8.31
CA ALA A 36 6.44 -26.82 -7.41
C ALA A 36 7.38 -27.75 -6.65
N GLN A 37 8.67 -27.42 -6.68
CA GLN A 37 9.73 -28.17 -6.01
C GLN A 37 10.49 -27.22 -5.09
N ALA A 38 10.83 -27.71 -3.89
CA ALA A 38 11.70 -27.05 -2.95
C ALA A 38 12.95 -27.90 -2.78
N ASP A 39 14.10 -27.33 -3.11
CA ASP A 39 15.40 -27.92 -2.84
C ASP A 39 15.91 -27.38 -1.50
N LEU A 40 16.10 -28.27 -0.53
CA LEU A 40 16.63 -27.96 0.79
C LEU A 40 18.07 -28.46 0.87
N THR A 41 18.94 -27.61 1.39
CA THR A 41 20.34 -27.91 1.66
C THR A 41 20.68 -27.44 3.06
N TRP A 42 21.42 -28.21 3.83
CA TRP A 42 21.89 -27.82 5.17
C TRP A 42 23.36 -28.20 5.38
N ASP A 43 23.97 -27.55 6.37
CA ASP A 43 25.37 -27.78 6.74
C ASP A 43 25.59 -29.23 7.17
N GLY A 44 26.68 -29.82 6.68
CA GLY A 44 26.92 -31.28 6.79
C GLY A 44 26.55 -32.06 5.53
N GLY A 45 26.19 -31.38 4.44
CA GLY A 45 26.10 -31.96 3.10
C GLY A 45 24.78 -32.68 2.79
N GLY A 46 23.76 -32.49 3.63
CA GLY A 46 22.44 -33.04 3.36
C GLY A 46 21.70 -32.23 2.30
N THR A 47 21.06 -32.95 1.39
CA THR A 47 20.19 -32.37 0.35
C THR A 47 18.86 -33.13 0.34
N LEU A 48 17.76 -32.40 0.21
CA LEU A 48 16.42 -32.97 0.13
C LEU A 48 15.59 -32.16 -0.87
N THR A 49 15.02 -32.82 -1.87
CA THR A 49 14.05 -32.20 -2.77
C THR A 49 12.64 -32.64 -2.39
N VAL A 50 11.78 -31.69 -2.09
CA VAL A 50 10.37 -31.91 -1.77
C VAL A 50 9.52 -31.37 -2.92
N ALA A 51 8.71 -32.24 -3.53
CA ALA A 51 7.77 -31.86 -4.58
C ALA A 51 6.35 -31.73 -4.03
N SER A 52 5.61 -30.72 -4.47
CA SER A 52 4.16 -30.64 -4.25
C SER A 52 3.40 -31.51 -5.26
N ALA A 53 2.14 -31.82 -4.94
CA ALA A 53 1.23 -32.36 -5.96
C ALA A 53 1.06 -31.34 -7.11
N PRO A 54 0.95 -31.79 -8.38
CA PRO A 54 0.76 -30.91 -9.52
C PRO A 54 -0.55 -30.14 -9.40
N VAL A 55 -0.49 -28.81 -9.53
CA VAL A 55 -1.69 -27.96 -9.54
C VAL A 55 -2.12 -27.73 -10.98
N ARG A 56 -3.33 -28.13 -11.34
CA ARG A 56 -3.89 -27.88 -12.66
C ARG A 56 -4.55 -26.49 -12.73
N VAL A 57 -4.06 -25.66 -13.63
CA VAL A 57 -4.64 -24.35 -13.96
C VAL A 57 -6.03 -24.53 -14.56
N ARG A 58 -7.05 -23.86 -13.97
CA ARG A 58 -8.45 -23.88 -14.45
C ARG A 58 -8.91 -22.54 -15.05
N SER A 59 -7.98 -21.66 -15.45
CA SER A 59 -8.33 -20.37 -16.05
C SER A 59 -9.19 -20.59 -17.30
N THR A 60 -10.47 -20.25 -17.22
CA THR A 60 -11.25 -19.99 -18.43
C THR A 60 -10.70 -18.69 -19.01
N PRO A 61 -10.39 -18.61 -20.32
CA PRO A 61 -9.85 -17.39 -20.90
C PRO A 61 -10.82 -16.24 -20.63
N ALA A 62 -10.34 -15.23 -19.91
CA ALA A 62 -11.07 -13.99 -19.70
C ALA A 62 -11.11 -13.26 -21.04
N PHE A 63 -12.18 -13.48 -21.79
CA PHE A 63 -12.51 -12.89 -23.10
C PHE A 63 -11.60 -13.33 -24.27
N ALA A 64 -12.14 -14.21 -25.11
CA ALA A 64 -11.73 -14.28 -26.50
C ALA A 64 -12.15 -12.97 -27.20
N VAL A 65 -11.27 -11.97 -27.21
CA VAL A 65 -11.38 -10.86 -28.15
C VAL A 65 -11.09 -11.42 -29.54
N ARG A 66 -12.16 -11.75 -30.27
CA ARG A 66 -12.35 -11.55 -31.72
C ARG A 66 -13.64 -12.24 -32.17
N ALA A 67 -14.73 -11.49 -32.19
CA ALA A 67 -15.72 -11.62 -33.25
C ALA A 67 -15.54 -10.39 -34.14
N SER A 68 -14.90 -10.55 -35.30
CA SER A 68 -14.85 -9.53 -36.34
C SER A 68 -16.27 -9.27 -36.84
N GLY A 69 -16.79 -8.04 -36.67
CA GLY A 69 -18.04 -7.63 -37.33
C GLY A 69 -18.98 -6.70 -36.57
N LEU A 70 -18.67 -6.27 -35.34
CA LEU A 70 -19.51 -5.29 -34.63
C LEU A 70 -18.93 -3.86 -34.73
N PRO A 71 -19.74 -2.83 -35.07
CA PRO A 71 -19.28 -1.47 -35.39
C PRO A 71 -18.95 -0.61 -34.16
N PHE A 72 -18.78 -1.18 -32.98
CA PHE A 72 -18.36 -0.43 -31.80
C PHE A 72 -17.31 -1.19 -30.99
N SER A 73 -16.35 -0.42 -30.46
CA SER A 73 -15.24 -0.90 -29.65
C SER A 73 -15.51 -0.54 -28.19
N VAL A 74 -15.42 -1.50 -27.28
CA VAL A 74 -15.57 -1.24 -25.84
C VAL A 74 -14.17 -1.13 -25.22
N SER A 75 -13.70 0.10 -25.04
CA SER A 75 -12.60 0.40 -24.14
C SER A 75 -13.15 0.65 -22.75
N GLY A 76 -12.69 -0.14 -21.77
CA GLY A 76 -12.88 0.14 -20.34
C GLY A 76 -13.89 -0.77 -19.63
N ILE A 77 -13.39 -1.76 -18.91
CA ILE A 77 -14.05 -2.32 -17.72
C ILE A 77 -13.51 -1.45 -16.56
N ALA A 78 -14.29 -0.78 -15.70
CA ALA A 78 -15.50 -1.17 -14.96
C ALA A 78 -16.35 0.09 -14.62
N PRO A 79 -17.42 0.11 -13.76
CA PRO A 79 -18.03 -0.96 -12.92
C PRO A 79 -19.58 -0.95 -12.82
N ARG A 80 -20.12 -1.92 -12.06
CA ARG A 80 -21.47 -2.06 -11.44
C ARG A 80 -22.62 -1.18 -11.99
N THR A 81 -23.44 -1.81 -12.83
CA THR A 81 -24.51 -1.22 -13.65
C THR A 81 -25.85 -0.93 -12.97
N VAL A 82 -26.02 -1.14 -11.65
CA VAL A 82 -27.36 -1.00 -11.05
C VAL A 82 -27.63 0.44 -10.56
N ASP A 83 -26.64 1.10 -9.95
CA ASP A 83 -26.86 2.44 -9.37
C ASP A 83 -26.77 3.57 -10.42
N VAL A 84 -25.86 3.44 -11.40
CA VAL A 84 -25.67 4.46 -12.46
C VAL A 84 -26.86 4.51 -13.43
N LEU A 85 -27.53 3.38 -13.67
CA LEU A 85 -28.75 3.36 -14.49
C LEU A 85 -29.93 4.04 -13.77
N HIS A 86 -29.97 3.99 -12.44
CA HIS A 86 -30.99 4.67 -11.66
C HIS A 86 -30.80 6.19 -11.68
N ASP A 87 -29.56 6.67 -11.51
CA ASP A 87 -29.19 8.09 -11.61
C ASP A 87 -29.42 8.66 -13.02
N ILE A 88 -29.05 7.92 -14.08
CA ILE A 88 -29.29 8.36 -15.46
C ILE A 88 -30.79 8.43 -15.77
N ALA A 89 -31.59 7.49 -15.23
CA ALA A 89 -33.03 7.51 -15.41
C ALA A 89 -33.68 8.69 -14.67
N GLU A 90 -33.19 9.02 -13.48
CA GLU A 90 -33.68 10.16 -12.68
C GLU A 90 -33.27 11.51 -13.29
N GLN A 91 -32.03 11.62 -13.78
CA GLN A 91 -31.53 12.79 -14.48
C GLN A 91 -32.27 13.04 -15.81
N ARG A 92 -32.62 11.97 -16.55
CA ARG A 92 -33.48 12.08 -17.75
C ARG A 92 -34.92 12.49 -17.41
N ARG A 93 -35.45 12.03 -16.27
CA ARG A 93 -36.80 12.42 -15.82
C ARG A 93 -36.85 13.90 -15.40
N ALA A 94 -35.79 14.39 -14.73
CA ALA A 94 -35.65 15.80 -14.37
C ALA A 94 -35.44 16.70 -15.61
N ALA A 95 -34.64 16.26 -16.59
CA ALA A 95 -34.42 16.99 -17.83
C ALA A 95 -35.69 17.06 -18.72
N ALA A 96 -36.52 16.02 -18.73
CA ALA A 96 -37.78 16.01 -19.49
C ALA A 96 -38.84 16.99 -18.96
N ALA A 97 -38.72 17.46 -17.72
CA ALA A 97 -39.65 18.43 -17.13
C ALA A 97 -39.34 19.90 -17.49
N HIS A 98 -38.27 20.17 -18.26
CA HIS A 98 -37.78 21.54 -18.49
C HIS A 98 -37.62 21.95 -19.96
N PHE A 99 -38.14 21.19 -20.93
CA PHE A 99 -38.11 21.58 -22.34
C PHE A 99 -39.44 22.20 -22.81
N PRO A 100 -39.42 23.39 -23.45
CA PRO A 100 -40.59 23.91 -24.15
C PRO A 100 -40.93 23.04 -25.37
N SER A 101 -42.23 22.90 -25.66
CA SER A 101 -42.75 22.06 -26.73
C SER A 101 -42.13 22.39 -28.10
N PRO A 102 -41.77 21.39 -28.93
CA PRO A 102 -41.19 21.64 -30.24
C PRO A 102 -42.24 22.19 -31.23
N PRO A 103 -41.82 23.00 -32.22
CA PRO A 103 -42.70 23.54 -33.24
C PRO A 103 -43.17 22.46 -34.23
N VAL A 104 -44.37 22.67 -34.76
CA VAL A 104 -45.10 21.82 -35.70
C VAL A 104 -44.26 21.52 -36.96
N ALA A 105 -44.18 20.24 -37.32
CA ALA A 105 -43.40 19.72 -38.45
C ALA A 105 -44.03 20.04 -39.82
N LEU A 106 -43.17 20.44 -40.77
CA LEU A 106 -43.47 20.57 -42.20
C LEU A 106 -43.49 19.18 -42.90
N PRO A 107 -44.26 19.01 -43.99
CA PRO A 107 -44.43 17.73 -44.68
C PRO A 107 -43.20 17.29 -45.50
N PRO A 108 -43.04 15.97 -45.72
CA PRO A 108 -41.84 15.39 -46.34
C PRO A 108 -41.79 15.56 -47.87
N ALA A 109 -40.57 15.73 -48.38
CA ALA A 109 -40.25 15.79 -49.80
C ALA A 109 -40.25 14.39 -50.48
N PRO A 110 -40.52 14.32 -51.80
CA PRO A 110 -40.70 13.05 -52.51
C PRO A 110 -39.37 12.32 -52.86
N PRO A 111 -39.43 10.99 -53.08
CA PRO A 111 -38.25 10.14 -53.26
C PRO A 111 -37.65 10.19 -54.67
N THR A 112 -36.32 10.14 -54.74
CA THR A 112 -35.51 9.96 -55.96
C THR A 112 -35.48 8.50 -56.45
N PRO A 113 -35.36 8.26 -57.77
CA PRO A 113 -35.42 6.92 -58.39
C PRO A 113 -34.09 6.14 -58.36
N PRO A 114 -34.12 4.80 -58.53
CA PRO A 114 -32.96 3.92 -58.37
C PRO A 114 -32.11 3.80 -59.64
N THR A 115 -30.78 3.70 -59.45
CA THR A 115 -29.80 3.39 -60.49
C THR A 115 -29.59 1.87 -60.60
N ALA A 116 -29.48 1.41 -61.84
CA ALA A 116 -29.37 0.01 -62.28
C ALA A 116 -27.96 -0.61 -62.06
N PRO A 117 -27.78 -1.94 -62.26
CA PRO A 117 -26.77 -2.75 -61.59
C PRO A 117 -25.48 -2.96 -62.41
N GLN A 118 -24.36 -3.16 -61.71
CA GLN A 118 -23.08 -3.57 -62.30
C GLN A 118 -22.72 -5.01 -61.94
N ALA A 119 -22.05 -5.65 -62.88
CA ALA A 119 -22.05 -7.08 -63.14
C ALA A 119 -21.12 -7.94 -62.27
N ALA A 120 -21.58 -9.17 -62.07
CA ALA A 120 -20.88 -10.46 -62.10
C ALA A 120 -19.38 -10.53 -61.74
N GLN A 121 -19.07 -11.30 -60.69
CA GLN A 121 -17.87 -12.12 -60.66
C GLN A 121 -18.16 -13.51 -60.08
N THR A 122 -17.47 -14.46 -60.71
CA THR A 122 -17.68 -15.89 -60.87
C THR A 122 -17.42 -16.74 -59.62
N ALA A 123 -18.20 -17.81 -59.51
CA ALA A 123 -18.08 -18.88 -58.53
C ALA A 123 -17.04 -19.95 -58.94
N THR A 124 -16.46 -20.61 -57.92
CA THR A 124 -15.78 -21.92 -58.03
C THR A 124 -16.20 -22.80 -56.83
N PRO A 125 -16.36 -24.14 -57.00
CA PRO A 125 -17.09 -25.02 -56.07
C PRO A 125 -16.19 -25.80 -55.08
N PRO A 126 -16.75 -26.62 -54.15
CA PRO A 126 -16.14 -27.00 -52.86
C PRO A 126 -15.50 -28.40 -52.87
N PRO A 127 -14.84 -28.82 -51.77
CA PRO A 127 -14.73 -30.24 -51.44
C PRO A 127 -15.42 -30.61 -50.12
N ALA A 128 -16.35 -31.54 -50.28
CA ALA A 128 -16.63 -32.74 -49.48
C ALA A 128 -16.69 -32.68 -47.94
N ALA A 129 -17.88 -32.98 -47.44
CA ALA A 129 -18.18 -33.42 -46.08
C ALA A 129 -17.45 -34.73 -45.72
N GLN A 130 -16.92 -34.79 -44.49
CA GLN A 130 -16.62 -36.04 -43.80
C GLN A 130 -17.65 -36.25 -42.69
N THR A 131 -18.45 -37.31 -42.85
CA THR A 131 -19.34 -37.91 -41.87
C THR A 131 -18.53 -38.64 -40.79
N VAL A 132 -18.78 -38.34 -39.52
CA VAL A 132 -18.29 -39.12 -38.35
C VAL A 132 -19.51 -39.79 -37.70
N PRO A 133 -19.43 -41.08 -37.32
CA PRO A 133 -20.58 -41.83 -36.82
C PRO A 133 -20.92 -41.48 -35.37
N THR A 134 -22.21 -41.22 -35.13
CA THR A 134 -22.83 -41.18 -33.80
C THR A 134 -22.98 -42.61 -33.28
N VAL A 135 -22.21 -42.98 -32.26
CA VAL A 135 -22.48 -44.18 -31.44
C VAL A 135 -23.23 -43.71 -30.20
N ALA A 136 -24.47 -44.17 -30.08
CA ALA A 136 -25.26 -44.05 -28.86
C ALA A 136 -24.81 -45.15 -27.89
N GLU A 137 -24.30 -44.76 -26.72
CA GLU A 137 -24.07 -45.68 -25.62
C GLU A 137 -24.85 -45.20 -24.39
N THR A 138 -25.89 -45.96 -24.10
CA THR A 138 -26.76 -45.85 -22.94
C THR A 138 -26.02 -46.41 -21.73
N VAL A 139 -25.67 -45.58 -20.75
CA VAL A 139 -25.14 -46.05 -19.46
C VAL A 139 -26.07 -45.58 -18.33
N SER A 140 -26.69 -46.57 -17.69
CA SER A 140 -27.53 -46.44 -16.49
C SER A 140 -26.74 -45.91 -15.28
N PRO A 141 -27.38 -45.19 -14.34
CA PRO A 141 -26.73 -44.68 -13.16
C PRO A 141 -26.49 -45.79 -12.12
N THR A 142 -25.23 -46.11 -11.83
CA THR A 142 -24.84 -46.92 -10.66
C THR A 142 -24.69 -46.02 -9.44
N THR A 143 -25.56 -46.24 -8.47
CA THR A 143 -25.51 -45.68 -7.11
C THR A 143 -24.26 -46.20 -6.40
N VAL A 144 -23.34 -45.31 -6.02
CA VAL A 144 -22.18 -45.63 -5.16
C VAL A 144 -22.51 -45.18 -3.73
N PRO A 145 -22.40 -46.04 -2.71
CA PRO A 145 -22.61 -45.64 -1.33
C PRO A 145 -21.42 -44.83 -0.82
N SER A 146 -21.73 -43.73 -0.13
CA SER A 146 -20.75 -42.84 0.49
C SER A 146 -20.25 -43.46 1.80
N GLU A 147 -19.26 -44.35 1.74
CA GLU A 147 -18.51 -44.80 2.92
C GLU A 147 -17.40 -43.80 3.26
N ARG A 148 -17.56 -43.11 4.39
CA ARG A 148 -16.49 -42.36 5.06
C ARG A 148 -15.40 -43.35 5.50
N ALA A 149 -14.31 -43.42 4.75
CA ALA A 149 -13.09 -44.07 5.22
C ALA A 149 -12.49 -43.23 6.37
N ALA A 150 -12.59 -43.75 7.60
CA ALA A 150 -11.84 -43.24 8.72
C ALA A 150 -10.37 -43.66 8.55
N PHE A 151 -9.49 -42.71 8.27
CA PHE A 151 -8.05 -42.90 8.35
C PHE A 151 -7.68 -43.18 9.82
N ARG A 152 -7.21 -44.39 10.11
CA ARG A 152 -6.50 -44.69 11.36
C ARG A 152 -5.01 -44.54 11.13
N TYR A 153 -4.39 -43.76 12.00
CA TYR A 153 -2.95 -43.60 12.10
C TYR A 153 -2.36 -44.90 12.67
N ASP A 154 -1.44 -45.53 11.94
CA ASP A 154 -0.72 -46.72 12.38
C ASP A 154 0.70 -46.32 12.78
N GLU A 155 0.85 -46.04 14.08
CA GLU A 155 2.06 -45.48 14.69
C GLU A 155 3.22 -46.50 14.71
N GLU A 156 2.91 -47.80 14.77
CA GLU A 156 3.91 -48.88 14.77
C GLU A 156 4.59 -49.06 13.39
N ALA A 157 3.88 -48.74 12.30
CA ALA A 157 4.43 -48.80 10.95
C ALA A 157 5.48 -47.70 10.68
N ILE A 158 5.40 -46.59 11.43
CA ILE A 158 6.34 -45.47 11.30
C ILE A 158 7.60 -45.75 12.12
N GLU A 159 7.47 -46.23 13.36
CA GLU A 159 8.64 -46.55 14.20
C GLU A 159 9.54 -47.66 13.61
N ALA A 160 8.95 -48.62 12.89
CA ALA A 160 9.71 -49.70 12.24
C ALA A 160 10.66 -49.21 11.12
N ARG A 161 10.39 -48.05 10.51
CA ARG A 161 11.22 -47.47 9.43
C ARG A 161 12.45 -46.71 9.92
N PHE A 162 12.51 -46.36 11.21
CA PHE A 162 13.57 -45.52 11.76
C PHE A 162 14.58 -46.29 12.63
N ARG A 163 14.56 -47.63 12.65
CA ARG A 163 15.66 -48.40 13.25
C ARG A 163 16.89 -48.38 12.32
N PRO A 164 18.01 -47.78 12.73
CA PRO A 164 19.23 -47.80 11.94
C PRO A 164 19.81 -49.23 11.89
N ALA A 165 20.26 -49.64 10.71
CA ALA A 165 20.94 -50.92 10.54
C ALA A 165 22.26 -50.93 11.34
N PRO A 166 22.63 -52.07 11.95
CA PRO A 166 23.86 -52.17 12.73
C PRO A 166 25.10 -51.89 11.84
N PRO A 167 26.10 -51.16 12.36
CA PRO A 167 27.23 -50.70 11.56
C PRO A 167 28.12 -51.87 11.13
N GLU A 168 28.48 -51.86 9.84
CA GLU A 168 29.43 -52.79 9.24
C GLU A 168 30.86 -52.50 9.78
N PRO A 169 31.67 -53.53 10.08
CA PRO A 169 33.00 -53.33 10.63
C PRO A 169 33.95 -52.64 9.64
N ALA A 170 34.57 -51.55 10.11
CA ALA A 170 35.46 -50.69 9.33
C ALA A 170 36.75 -51.41 8.89
N ALA A 171 37.09 -51.24 7.60
CA ALA A 171 38.40 -51.57 7.06
C ALA A 171 39.44 -50.47 7.38
N PRO A 172 40.74 -50.81 7.51
CA PRO A 172 41.78 -49.87 7.95
C PRO A 172 42.22 -48.90 6.85
N THR A 173 42.34 -47.63 7.23
CA THR A 173 42.76 -46.51 6.37
C THR A 173 44.28 -46.34 6.37
N GLU A 174 44.92 -46.36 5.20
CA GLU A 174 46.32 -45.96 4.99
C GLU A 174 46.45 -44.44 4.77
N HIS A 175 47.52 -43.87 5.33
CA HIS A 175 47.92 -42.46 5.26
C HIS A 175 48.63 -42.10 3.94
N ALA A 176 48.34 -40.90 3.39
CA ALA A 176 49.25 -40.06 2.59
C ALA A 176 48.59 -38.67 2.42
N ALA A 177 49.13 -37.55 2.89
CA ALA A 177 50.36 -36.81 2.54
C ALA A 177 49.98 -35.47 1.85
N GLU A 178 49.96 -34.43 2.69
CA GLU A 178 50.50 -33.06 2.52
C GLU A 178 50.96 -32.62 1.11
N THR A 179 50.44 -31.50 0.61
CA THR A 179 51.03 -30.75 -0.51
C THR A 179 50.87 -29.25 -0.31
N ALA A 180 52.00 -28.54 -0.47
CA ALA A 180 52.21 -27.13 -0.20
C ALA A 180 51.75 -26.18 -1.33
N VAL A 181 51.50 -24.92 -0.95
CA VAL A 181 51.08 -23.78 -1.77
C VAL A 181 52.31 -23.01 -2.31
N PRO A 182 52.34 -22.57 -3.58
CA PRO A 182 53.34 -21.63 -4.07
C PRO A 182 52.81 -20.19 -4.17
N ALA A 183 53.77 -19.27 -4.04
CA ALA A 183 53.63 -17.82 -3.90
C ALA A 183 53.27 -17.06 -5.20
N GLU A 184 52.70 -15.88 -4.97
CA GLU A 184 52.22 -14.88 -5.93
C GLU A 184 53.35 -13.89 -6.33
N PRO A 185 53.51 -13.52 -7.63
CA PRO A 185 54.47 -12.50 -8.04
C PRO A 185 53.84 -11.12 -8.24
N ALA A 186 54.59 -10.10 -7.81
CA ALA A 186 54.29 -8.67 -7.91
C ALA A 186 54.25 -8.15 -9.36
N MET A 187 53.34 -7.20 -9.63
CA MET A 187 53.30 -6.40 -10.87
C MET A 187 53.96 -5.02 -10.67
N PRO A 188 54.64 -4.47 -11.71
CA PRO A 188 55.18 -3.12 -11.68
C PRO A 188 54.25 -2.07 -12.32
N ASP A 189 54.47 -0.83 -11.90
CA ASP A 189 53.86 0.41 -12.37
C ASP A 189 54.00 0.66 -13.88
N ALA A 190 52.96 1.24 -14.47
CA ALA A 190 53.01 1.87 -15.78
C ALA A 190 52.29 3.22 -15.75
N ASP A 191 53.10 4.26 -15.90
CA ASP A 191 52.74 5.65 -16.11
C ASP A 191 52.66 5.95 -17.63
N VAL A 192 52.13 7.13 -17.98
CA VAL A 192 52.10 7.79 -19.31
C VAL A 192 50.90 7.48 -20.24
N ALA A 193 50.00 8.48 -20.41
CA ALA A 193 49.91 9.28 -21.65
C ALA A 193 48.70 10.23 -21.67
N ALA A 194 48.96 11.47 -22.10
CA ALA A 194 48.02 12.55 -22.29
C ALA A 194 47.44 12.60 -23.74
N GLY A 195 46.26 13.23 -23.89
CA GLY A 195 45.99 14.13 -25.01
C GLY A 195 44.82 13.81 -25.96
N ALA A 196 44.17 14.89 -26.43
CA ALA A 196 43.13 15.05 -27.47
C ALA A 196 41.68 15.04 -26.92
N VAL A 197 40.99 16.16 -26.66
CA VAL A 197 40.59 17.32 -27.50
C VAL A 197 39.89 16.92 -28.81
N ALA A 198 38.55 16.91 -28.77
CA ALA A 198 37.70 17.02 -29.96
C ALA A 198 36.52 17.96 -29.63
N ALA A 199 36.44 19.04 -30.40
CA ALA A 199 35.47 20.12 -30.32
C ALA A 199 34.13 19.71 -30.94
N LEU A 200 33.02 20.24 -30.41
CA LEU A 200 31.73 20.34 -31.09
C LEU A 200 31.19 21.78 -30.97
N PRO A 201 30.52 22.30 -32.00
CA PRO A 201 30.15 23.72 -32.09
C PRO A 201 28.84 24.05 -31.35
N HIS A 202 28.85 25.17 -30.64
CA HIS A 202 27.66 25.84 -30.11
C HIS A 202 27.05 26.75 -31.19
N GLU A 203 25.75 26.58 -31.46
CA GLU A 203 24.93 27.63 -32.08
C GLU A 203 24.47 28.65 -31.03
N PRO A 204 24.19 29.91 -31.43
CA PRO A 204 23.90 31.01 -30.52
C PRO A 204 22.39 31.20 -30.34
N GLU A 205 21.93 31.31 -29.10
CA GLU A 205 20.60 31.87 -28.83
C GLU A 205 20.72 33.15 -28.00
N ARG A 206 20.02 34.17 -28.51
CA ARG A 206 20.01 35.57 -28.10
C ARG A 206 19.59 35.72 -26.64
N VAL A 207 20.34 36.55 -25.93
CA VAL A 207 19.90 37.24 -24.72
C VAL A 207 19.53 38.67 -25.15
N ASP A 208 18.27 39.04 -24.99
CA ASP A 208 17.89 40.44 -24.91
C ASP A 208 17.83 40.82 -23.42
N ASP A 209 18.65 41.82 -23.12
CA ASP A 209 18.73 42.59 -21.90
C ASP A 209 17.41 43.27 -21.53
N VAL A 210 17.03 43.26 -20.25
CA VAL A 210 16.64 44.47 -19.51
C VAL A 210 17.01 44.27 -18.02
N ALA A 211 18.06 44.98 -17.59
CA ALA A 211 18.17 45.90 -16.44
C ALA A 211 17.18 45.75 -15.27
N HIS A 212 17.47 46.06 -14.01
CA HIS A 212 18.63 46.43 -13.20
C HIS A 212 18.00 46.67 -11.82
N ALA A 213 18.57 46.14 -10.73
CA ALA A 213 18.64 46.87 -9.47
C ALA A 213 19.72 46.23 -8.60
N ALA A 214 20.82 46.96 -8.48
CA ALA A 214 21.97 46.63 -7.65
C ALA A 214 21.66 46.92 -6.19
N THR A 215 22.17 46.06 -5.30
CA THR A 215 22.72 46.53 -4.03
C THR A 215 23.95 45.71 -3.67
N GLU A 216 25.04 46.45 -3.52
CA GLU A 216 26.32 46.13 -2.89
C GLU A 216 26.09 45.41 -1.53
N GLY A 217 26.94 44.55 -0.99
CA GLY A 217 28.37 44.33 -1.13
C GLY A 217 28.90 44.01 0.28
N ALA A 218 29.45 42.81 0.51
CA ALA A 218 30.21 42.51 1.73
C ALA A 218 31.04 41.22 1.55
N THR A 219 32.28 41.39 1.10
CA THR A 219 33.38 40.44 1.25
C THR A 219 33.90 40.47 2.69
N VAL A 220 33.85 39.36 3.45
CA VAL A 220 34.80 39.10 4.55
C VAL A 220 35.04 37.59 4.75
N ALA A 221 36.31 37.23 4.52
CA ALA A 221 37.17 36.25 5.17
C ALA A 221 36.69 34.81 5.50
N SER A 222 37.44 33.87 4.91
CA SER A 222 37.69 32.52 5.41
C SER A 222 38.24 32.54 6.84
N GLY A 223 37.59 31.80 7.74
CA GLY A 223 38.08 31.48 9.08
C GLY A 223 38.26 29.97 9.26
N THR A 224 39.47 29.58 9.61
CA THR A 224 39.94 28.23 9.97
C THR A 224 39.21 27.69 11.21
N PRO A 225 38.92 26.38 11.34
CA PRO A 225 38.29 25.82 12.53
C PRO A 225 39.30 25.73 13.68
N VAL A 226 39.02 26.43 14.78
CA VAL A 226 39.70 26.26 16.07
C VAL A 226 39.06 25.11 16.82
N VAL A 227 39.86 24.08 17.09
CA VAL A 227 39.58 22.99 18.03
C VAL A 227 39.83 23.51 19.46
N PRO A 228 38.87 23.45 20.39
CA PRO A 228 39.18 23.55 21.80
C PRO A 228 39.33 22.16 22.42
N ALA A 229 40.48 22.01 23.08
CA ALA A 229 40.89 20.86 23.86
C ALA A 229 39.99 20.62 25.08
N ALA A 230 39.93 19.35 25.48
CA ALA A 230 39.37 18.89 26.75
C ALA A 230 40.19 19.39 27.96
N PRO A 231 39.51 19.64 29.09
CA PRO A 231 39.96 19.16 30.40
C PRO A 231 38.89 18.20 30.96
N GLY A 232 39.23 17.03 31.49
CA GLY A 232 40.07 16.90 32.67
C GLY A 232 39.16 16.83 33.89
N ALA A 233 38.92 15.61 34.37
CA ALA A 233 38.03 15.26 35.48
C ALA A 233 38.44 15.91 36.81
N GLU A 234 37.49 16.42 37.59
CA GLU A 234 37.56 16.40 39.05
C GLU A 234 36.23 16.74 39.75
N ALA A 235 36.02 16.04 40.88
CA ALA A 235 35.23 16.39 42.06
C ALA A 235 33.68 16.37 42.03
N ALA A 236 33.15 15.46 42.86
CA ALA A 236 31.80 15.45 43.38
C ALA A 236 31.52 16.64 44.34
N PRO A 237 30.25 17.07 44.46
CA PRO A 237 29.73 17.63 45.71
C PRO A 237 28.53 16.79 46.20
N ALA A 238 28.54 16.25 47.42
CA ALA A 238 28.25 16.94 48.68
C ALA A 238 26.80 17.47 48.74
N ALA A 239 26.00 16.81 49.57
CA ALA A 239 24.63 17.13 49.92
C ALA A 239 24.53 18.54 50.55
N ALA A 240 23.63 19.36 50.01
CA ALA A 240 23.23 20.62 50.62
C ALA A 240 21.76 20.54 51.05
N THR A 241 21.59 20.50 52.37
CA THR A 241 20.33 20.68 53.10
C THR A 241 19.77 22.06 52.80
N ALA A 242 18.57 22.13 52.22
CA ALA A 242 17.84 23.39 52.06
C ALA A 242 17.01 23.68 53.31
N GLU A 243 17.32 24.83 53.89
CA GLU A 243 16.78 25.45 55.09
C GLU A 243 15.39 26.04 54.81
N ASN A 244 14.41 25.69 55.66
CA ASN A 244 13.06 26.24 55.66
C ASN A 244 13.10 27.71 56.09
N ALA A 245 12.75 28.63 55.18
CA ALA A 245 12.43 30.01 55.53
C ALA A 245 10.90 30.16 55.74
N PRO A 246 10.45 30.85 56.79
CA PRO A 246 9.02 31.10 57.03
C PRO A 246 8.52 32.21 56.10
N ILE A 247 7.51 31.89 55.29
CA ILE A 247 6.82 32.86 54.44
C ILE A 247 5.73 33.55 55.26
N ASP A 248 5.86 34.87 55.35
CA ASP A 248 4.96 35.80 56.02
C ASP A 248 3.57 35.79 55.35
N ALA A 249 2.54 35.49 56.14
CA ALA A 249 1.16 35.49 55.71
C ALA A 249 0.58 36.91 55.78
N SER A 250 0.72 37.67 54.70
CA SER A 250 -0.02 38.92 54.51
C SER A 250 -1.15 38.70 53.50
N GLY A 251 -2.37 38.61 54.01
CA GLY A 251 -3.59 38.38 53.25
C GLY A 251 -3.93 39.56 52.35
N ALA A 252 -3.67 39.41 51.06
CA ALA A 252 -4.41 40.11 50.03
C ALA A 252 -5.65 39.27 49.69
N GLU A 253 -6.82 39.78 50.05
CA GLU A 253 -8.12 39.22 49.72
C GLU A 253 -8.29 39.20 48.20
N VAL A 254 -7.96 38.06 47.57
CA VAL A 254 -8.17 37.82 46.14
C VAL A 254 -9.67 37.80 45.90
N PRO A 255 -10.21 38.68 45.03
CA PRO A 255 -11.63 38.68 44.69
C PRO A 255 -12.04 37.27 44.23
N PRO A 256 -13.22 36.77 44.63
CA PRO A 256 -13.68 35.43 44.25
C PRO A 256 -13.67 35.32 42.73
N GLU A 257 -12.72 34.55 42.22
CA GLU A 257 -12.59 34.20 40.82
C GLU A 257 -13.92 33.56 40.40
N VAL A 258 -14.70 34.31 39.62
CA VAL A 258 -15.99 33.88 39.13
C VAL A 258 -15.72 32.68 38.22
N LEU A 259 -15.91 31.48 38.78
CA LEU A 259 -15.97 30.20 38.07
C LEU A 259 -16.96 30.36 36.93
N SER A 260 -16.45 30.76 35.76
CA SER A 260 -17.22 30.83 34.54
C SER A 260 -17.74 29.42 34.30
N ALA A 261 -19.07 29.30 34.25
CA ALA A 261 -19.71 28.02 33.99
C ALA A 261 -19.05 27.38 32.76
N PRO A 262 -18.66 26.09 32.81
CA PRO A 262 -17.97 25.44 31.71
C PRO A 262 -18.80 25.62 30.44
N GLU A 263 -18.23 26.33 29.46
CA GLU A 263 -18.85 26.52 28.14
C GLU A 263 -19.24 25.12 27.64
N PRO A 264 -20.50 24.90 27.21
CA PRO A 264 -20.97 23.59 26.79
C PRO A 264 -20.02 23.06 25.72
N ALA A 265 -19.43 21.88 25.98
CA ALA A 265 -18.42 21.27 25.12
C ALA A 265 -19.00 21.17 23.70
N ARG A 266 -18.44 21.96 22.77
CA ARG A 266 -18.87 21.91 21.38
C ARG A 266 -18.75 20.48 20.87
N PRO A 267 -19.70 19.98 20.06
CA PRO A 267 -19.63 18.63 19.53
C PRO A 267 -18.30 18.49 18.79
N ALA A 268 -17.43 17.62 19.29
CA ALA A 268 -16.11 17.43 18.74
C ALA A 268 -16.25 16.88 17.32
N GLN A 269 -15.62 17.56 16.37
CA GLN A 269 -15.52 17.10 14.98
C GLN A 269 -14.72 15.80 14.97
N ARG A 270 -15.26 14.76 14.33
CA ARG A 270 -14.68 13.41 14.38
C ARG A 270 -14.47 12.81 13.00
N ALA A 271 -13.33 12.12 12.84
CA ALA A 271 -13.08 11.20 11.73
C ALA A 271 -13.83 9.91 12.03
N ARG A 272 -14.57 9.37 11.05
CA ARG A 272 -15.25 8.07 11.18
C ARG A 272 -14.82 7.15 10.05
N LEU A 273 -14.35 5.97 10.42
CA LEU A 273 -14.08 4.85 9.52
C LEU A 273 -15.05 3.72 9.83
N VAL A 274 -15.77 3.31 8.80
CA VAL A 274 -16.78 2.25 8.90
C VAL A 274 -16.38 1.07 8.05
N PHE A 275 -16.44 -0.14 8.62
CA PHE A 275 -16.25 -1.37 7.87
C PHE A 275 -17.52 -2.22 7.88
N ALA A 276 -17.95 -2.64 6.69
CA ALA A 276 -18.70 -3.88 6.55
C ALA A 276 -17.77 -5.08 6.81
N ARG A 277 -18.31 -6.22 7.21
CA ARG A 277 -17.53 -7.44 7.53
C ARG A 277 -16.54 -7.81 6.40
N ASP A 278 -17.03 -8.01 5.19
CA ASP A 278 -16.19 -8.37 4.02
C ASP A 278 -15.18 -7.27 3.65
N ALA A 279 -15.47 -6.01 4.02
CA ALA A 279 -14.52 -4.91 3.82
C ALA A 279 -13.40 -4.94 4.86
N LEU A 280 -13.72 -5.30 6.12
CA LEU A 280 -12.74 -5.48 7.19
C LEU A 280 -11.79 -6.65 6.90
N GLU A 281 -12.33 -7.80 6.48
CA GLU A 281 -11.54 -8.97 6.08
C GLU A 281 -10.54 -8.62 4.96
N ARG A 282 -11.00 -7.89 3.93
CA ARG A 282 -10.12 -7.43 2.84
C ARG A 282 -9.10 -6.41 3.31
N ALA A 283 -9.47 -5.49 4.20
CA ALA A 283 -8.56 -4.51 4.77
C ALA A 283 -7.45 -5.19 5.58
N LEU A 284 -7.79 -6.16 6.42
CA LEU A 284 -6.83 -6.98 7.16
C LEU A 284 -5.87 -7.73 6.23
N GLY A 285 -6.40 -8.45 5.24
CA GLY A 285 -5.57 -9.15 4.26
C GLY A 285 -4.64 -8.20 3.49
N PHE A 286 -5.10 -7.00 3.15
CA PHE A 286 -4.26 -5.98 2.52
C PHE A 286 -3.15 -5.45 3.44
N LEU A 287 -3.46 -5.18 4.71
CA LEU A 287 -2.47 -4.73 5.69
C LEU A 287 -1.40 -5.80 5.96
N GLU A 288 -1.79 -7.08 5.97
CA GLU A 288 -0.87 -8.21 6.13
C GLU A 288 0.04 -8.41 4.91
N GLN A 289 -0.49 -8.23 3.70
CA GLN A 289 0.27 -8.38 2.46
C GLN A 289 1.20 -7.20 2.17
N SER A 290 0.94 -6.03 2.75
CA SER A 290 1.68 -4.79 2.47
C SER A 290 2.92 -4.61 3.36
N ASP A 291 3.65 -5.69 3.64
CA ASP A 291 4.86 -5.63 4.45
C ASP A 291 6.11 -5.40 3.59
N TYR A 292 6.33 -4.14 3.24
CA TYR A 292 7.47 -3.70 2.41
C TYR A 292 8.66 -3.22 3.24
N GLY A 293 8.54 -3.22 4.57
CA GLY A 293 9.49 -2.60 5.49
C GLY A 293 9.48 -1.07 5.46
N GLY A 294 10.15 -0.48 6.46
CA GLY A 294 10.33 0.98 6.58
C GLY A 294 9.02 1.75 6.63
N LEU A 295 9.04 2.99 6.13
CA LEU A 295 7.83 3.84 6.11
C LEU A 295 6.85 3.49 4.98
N VAL A 296 7.28 2.71 3.98
CA VAL A 296 6.42 2.30 2.86
C VAL A 296 5.21 1.50 3.34
N THR A 297 5.41 0.54 4.25
CA THR A 297 4.32 -0.23 4.89
C THR A 297 3.26 0.69 5.50
N HIS A 298 3.69 1.82 6.09
CA HIS A 298 2.80 2.76 6.75
C HIS A 298 2.00 3.63 5.79
N LEU A 299 2.49 3.88 4.57
CA LEU A 299 1.70 4.56 3.52
C LEU A 299 0.48 3.72 3.11
N PHE A 300 0.66 2.41 2.98
CA PHE A 300 -0.43 1.46 2.71
C PHE A 300 -1.42 1.39 3.87
N ALA A 301 -0.92 1.42 5.10
CA ALA A 301 -1.76 1.45 6.28
C ALA A 301 -2.59 2.74 6.38
N ILE A 302 -1.99 3.91 6.13
CA ILE A 302 -2.69 5.20 6.10
C ILE A 302 -3.84 5.16 5.10
N ARG A 303 -3.60 4.71 3.86
CA ARG A 303 -4.68 4.56 2.86
C ARG A 303 -5.82 3.67 3.37
N THR A 304 -5.48 2.54 3.97
CA THR A 304 -6.46 1.54 4.41
C THR A 304 -7.30 2.06 5.58
N LEU A 305 -6.69 2.84 6.47
CA LEU A 305 -7.29 3.36 7.69
C LEU A 305 -7.84 4.78 7.55
N LEU A 306 -7.78 5.36 6.35
CA LEU A 306 -8.32 6.69 6.08
C LEU A 306 -9.84 6.70 6.38
N PRO A 307 -10.41 7.77 6.98
CA PRO A 307 -11.83 7.81 7.32
C PRO A 307 -12.71 7.75 6.07
N THR A 308 -13.90 7.18 6.24
CA THR A 308 -14.96 7.13 5.21
C THR A 308 -15.93 8.28 5.33
N ALA A 309 -16.01 8.93 6.49
CA ALA A 309 -16.88 10.07 6.74
C ALA A 309 -16.31 10.97 7.85
N PHE A 310 -16.85 12.18 7.95
CA PHE A 310 -16.66 13.07 9.09
C PHE A 310 -17.99 13.28 9.79
N VAL A 311 -17.98 13.26 11.13
CA VAL A 311 -19.18 13.38 11.98
C VAL A 311 -19.19 14.77 12.60
N GLY A 312 -20.37 15.39 12.64
CA GLY A 312 -20.55 16.74 13.20
C GLY A 312 -20.14 17.86 12.23
N LEU A 313 -19.99 17.56 10.94
CA LEU A 313 -19.63 18.53 9.90
C LEU A 313 -20.66 18.53 8.76
N ASN A 314 -21.07 19.71 8.33
CA ASN A 314 -21.95 19.93 7.17
C ASN A 314 -21.14 20.32 5.92
N GLY A 315 -21.78 20.24 4.75
CA GLY A 315 -21.27 20.81 3.50
C GLY A 315 -20.59 19.80 2.58
N GLU A 316 -19.66 20.30 1.76
CA GLU A 316 -19.02 19.52 0.68
C GLU A 316 -17.94 18.52 1.16
N VAL A 317 -17.67 18.47 2.47
CA VAL A 317 -16.57 17.70 3.06
C VAL A 317 -16.62 16.22 2.66
N SER A 318 -17.82 15.61 2.63
CA SER A 318 -17.97 14.20 2.24
C SER A 318 -17.55 13.94 0.79
N GLY A 319 -17.91 14.84 -0.13
CA GLY A 319 -17.51 14.76 -1.53
C GLY A 319 -16.00 14.96 -1.71
N LYS A 320 -15.41 15.92 -0.98
CA LYS A 320 -13.96 16.16 -0.99
C LYS A 320 -13.17 15.00 -0.39
N LEU A 321 -13.67 14.37 0.67
CA LEU A 321 -13.08 13.16 1.25
C LEU A 321 -13.11 11.99 0.26
N ALA A 322 -14.24 11.79 -0.43
CA ALA A 322 -14.35 10.74 -1.45
C ALA A 322 -13.35 10.97 -2.61
N ALA A 323 -13.20 12.21 -3.07
CA ALA A 323 -12.23 12.59 -4.08
C ALA A 323 -10.78 12.32 -3.63
N GLU A 324 -10.44 12.69 -2.38
CA GLU A 324 -9.12 12.42 -1.82
C GLU A 324 -8.83 10.92 -1.71
N ARG A 325 -9.78 10.14 -1.18
CA ARG A 325 -9.65 8.68 -1.09
C ARG A 325 -9.38 8.04 -2.45
N GLU A 326 -10.08 8.46 -3.49
CA GLU A 326 -9.91 7.93 -4.85
C GLU A 326 -8.56 8.34 -5.45
N SER A 327 -8.15 9.59 -5.27
CA SER A 327 -6.86 10.07 -5.76
C SER A 327 -5.69 9.37 -5.05
N LEU A 328 -5.75 9.24 -3.73
CA LEU A 328 -4.76 8.52 -2.93
C LEU A 328 -4.68 7.04 -3.33
N ARG A 329 -5.83 6.41 -3.57
CA ARG A 329 -5.89 5.04 -4.08
C ARG A 329 -5.11 4.90 -5.38
N GLY A 330 -5.30 5.81 -6.34
CA GLY A 330 -4.57 5.80 -7.61
C GLY A 330 -3.05 5.88 -7.44
N VAL A 331 -2.58 6.73 -6.53
CA VAL A 331 -1.14 6.87 -6.21
C VAL A 331 -0.60 5.58 -5.58
N VAL A 332 -1.26 5.09 -4.54
CA VAL A 332 -0.79 3.93 -3.76
C VAL A 332 -0.90 2.61 -4.54
N ASP A 333 -1.91 2.43 -5.40
CA ASP A 333 -2.01 1.25 -6.28
C ASP A 333 -0.85 1.21 -7.29
N ARG A 334 -0.46 2.37 -7.85
CA ARG A 334 0.73 2.44 -8.73
C ARG A 334 2.02 2.15 -7.97
N LEU A 335 2.16 2.68 -6.75
CA LEU A 335 3.30 2.40 -5.88
C LEU A 335 3.41 0.91 -5.57
N PHE A 336 2.30 0.25 -5.22
CA PHE A 336 2.23 -1.18 -4.97
C PHE A 336 2.73 -2.03 -6.15
N ILE A 337 2.29 -1.70 -7.37
CA ILE A 337 2.73 -2.39 -8.59
C ILE A 337 4.24 -2.18 -8.79
N LYS A 338 4.73 -0.96 -8.58
CA LYS A 338 6.13 -0.61 -8.81
C LYS A 338 7.08 -1.25 -7.80
N LEU A 339 6.69 -1.34 -6.54
CA LEU A 339 7.49 -1.99 -5.49
C LEU A 339 7.66 -3.50 -5.69
N ARG A 340 6.83 -4.13 -6.53
CA ARG A 340 7.02 -5.53 -6.95
C ARG A 340 8.12 -5.70 -8.00
N MET A 341 8.60 -4.60 -8.59
CA MET A 341 9.72 -4.65 -9.53
C MET A 341 11.04 -4.70 -8.75
N PRO A 342 11.94 -5.65 -9.05
CA PRO A 342 13.24 -5.70 -8.40
C PRO A 342 14.02 -4.39 -8.60
N ARG A 343 14.59 -3.87 -7.50
CA ARG A 343 15.46 -2.66 -7.50
C ARG A 343 14.77 -1.39 -8.02
N TYR A 344 13.46 -1.29 -7.87
CA TYR A 344 12.76 -0.06 -8.22
C TYR A 344 13.21 1.11 -7.34
N ALA A 345 13.69 2.19 -7.96
CA ALA A 345 14.02 3.42 -7.27
C ALA A 345 12.76 4.29 -7.16
N LEU A 346 12.36 4.61 -5.92
CA LEU A 346 11.21 5.46 -5.66
C LEU A 346 11.46 6.87 -6.17
N THR A 347 10.45 7.45 -6.80
CA THR A 347 10.45 8.84 -7.28
C THR A 347 9.32 9.64 -6.63
N ALA A 348 9.42 10.96 -6.67
CA ALA A 348 8.37 11.86 -6.17
C ALA A 348 6.97 11.51 -6.69
N LYS A 349 6.86 11.15 -7.98
CA LYS A 349 5.60 10.81 -8.66
C LYS A 349 4.95 9.51 -8.17
N ASP A 350 5.71 8.68 -7.44
CA ASP A 350 5.21 7.42 -6.88
C ASP A 350 4.51 7.62 -5.54
N LEU A 351 4.84 8.71 -4.85
CA LEU A 351 4.29 9.02 -3.53
C LEU A 351 3.15 10.04 -3.62
N GLU A 352 3.13 10.86 -4.66
CA GLU A 352 2.15 11.91 -4.81
C GLU A 352 2.10 12.40 -6.26
N ASP A 353 0.92 12.79 -6.71
CA ASP A 353 0.77 13.57 -7.93
C ASP A 353 0.00 14.88 -7.66
N ARG A 354 -0.07 15.75 -8.67
CA ARG A 354 -0.75 17.04 -8.52
C ARG A 354 -2.24 16.87 -8.21
N ALA A 355 -2.88 15.80 -8.69
CA ALA A 355 -4.29 15.56 -8.45
C ALA A 355 -4.54 15.16 -6.98
N SER A 356 -3.72 14.25 -6.44
CA SER A 356 -3.80 13.84 -5.03
C SER A 356 -3.51 15.02 -4.11
N ARG A 357 -2.48 15.82 -4.41
CA ARG A 357 -2.20 17.04 -3.64
C ARG A 357 -3.37 18.02 -3.65
N SER A 358 -3.93 18.27 -4.83
CA SER A 358 -5.05 19.20 -4.97
C SER A 358 -6.30 18.70 -4.22
N ALA A 359 -6.59 17.40 -4.27
CA ALA A 359 -7.71 16.81 -3.55
C ALA A 359 -7.53 16.94 -2.02
N LEU A 360 -6.31 16.73 -1.51
CA LEU A 360 -5.99 16.88 -0.10
C LEU A 360 -6.12 18.34 0.38
N ILE A 361 -5.59 19.30 -0.39
CA ILE A 361 -5.71 20.74 -0.09
C ILE A 361 -7.18 21.15 -0.05
N GLU A 362 -7.97 20.72 -1.04
CA GLU A 362 -9.40 21.01 -1.12
C GLU A 362 -10.18 20.39 0.04
N LEU A 363 -9.81 19.18 0.47
CA LEU A 363 -10.38 18.56 1.66
C LEU A 363 -10.06 19.35 2.93
N VAL A 364 -8.81 19.77 3.13
CA VAL A 364 -8.42 20.55 4.32
C VAL A 364 -9.11 21.92 4.35
N ARG A 365 -9.22 22.60 3.21
CA ARG A 365 -10.00 23.86 3.11
C ARG A 365 -11.47 23.63 3.43
N ALA A 366 -12.08 22.59 2.87
CA ALA A 366 -13.47 22.24 3.16
C ALA A 366 -13.69 21.92 4.65
N LEU A 367 -12.73 21.26 5.32
CA LEU A 367 -12.77 21.04 6.76
C LEU A 367 -12.68 22.34 7.56
N ALA A 368 -11.84 23.29 7.13
CA ALA A 368 -11.70 24.60 7.77
C ALA A 368 -12.97 25.46 7.66
N ASP A 369 -13.65 25.39 6.51
CA ASP A 369 -14.88 26.15 6.23
C ASP A 369 -16.15 25.44 6.73
N ALA A 370 -16.04 24.18 7.16
CA ALA A 370 -17.18 23.38 7.58
C ALA A 370 -17.85 23.94 8.83
N LYS A 371 -19.17 24.03 8.78
CA LYS A 371 -19.98 24.42 9.95
C LYS A 371 -20.31 23.18 10.78
N PRO A 372 -20.40 23.31 12.11
CA PRO A 372 -20.92 22.26 12.96
C PRO A 372 -22.29 21.78 12.45
N ALA A 373 -22.46 20.47 12.48
CA ALA A 373 -23.70 19.80 12.12
C ALA A 373 -24.25 19.03 13.32
N ASP A 374 -25.56 18.81 13.31
CA ASP A 374 -26.15 17.82 14.20
C ASP A 374 -25.55 16.44 13.89
N GLU A 375 -25.35 15.66 14.95
CA GLU A 375 -24.76 14.34 14.84
C GLU A 375 -25.70 13.42 14.05
N PRO A 376 -25.26 12.84 12.92
CA PRO A 376 -26.05 11.85 12.21
C PRO A 376 -26.28 10.64 13.12
N ALA A 377 -27.44 10.01 12.98
CA ALA A 377 -27.80 8.81 13.74
C ALA A 377 -26.68 7.75 13.69
N ALA A 378 -26.56 7.01 14.79
CA ALA A 378 -25.60 5.92 14.91
C ALA A 378 -25.70 5.00 13.69
N THR A 379 -24.55 4.66 13.10
CA THR A 379 -24.50 3.80 11.93
C THR A 379 -24.63 2.34 12.38
N ASP A 380 -25.51 1.56 11.77
CA ASP A 380 -25.68 0.11 12.03
C ASP A 380 -24.52 -0.75 11.53
N ALA A 381 -23.35 -0.15 11.31
CA ALA A 381 -22.22 -0.87 10.79
C ALA A 381 -21.58 -1.75 11.86
N PRO A 382 -21.11 -2.95 11.49
CA PRO A 382 -20.63 -3.92 12.46
C PRO A 382 -19.36 -3.44 13.18
N VAL A 383 -18.47 -2.74 12.47
CA VAL A 383 -17.28 -2.11 13.05
C VAL A 383 -17.23 -0.63 12.66
N ALA A 384 -17.20 0.23 13.67
CA ALA A 384 -17.01 1.67 13.51
C ALA A 384 -15.84 2.11 14.39
N ILE A 385 -15.00 2.95 13.80
CA ILE A 385 -13.83 3.54 14.44
C ILE A 385 -13.94 5.06 14.31
N GLU A 386 -13.78 5.77 15.40
CA GLU A 386 -13.86 7.22 15.46
C GLU A 386 -12.64 7.85 16.12
N GLY A 387 -12.39 9.12 15.83
CA GLY A 387 -11.36 9.88 16.54
C GLY A 387 -11.56 11.37 16.36
N PRO A 388 -11.13 12.20 17.32
CA PRO A 388 -11.21 13.65 17.19
C PRO A 388 -10.32 14.15 16.05
N ILE A 389 -10.73 15.24 15.41
CA ILE A 389 -9.93 15.93 14.40
C ILE A 389 -9.57 17.32 14.90
N GLU A 390 -8.29 17.64 14.83
CA GLU A 390 -7.78 18.98 15.12
C GLU A 390 -7.68 19.79 13.83
N VAL A 391 -8.81 20.34 13.35
CA VAL A 391 -8.86 21.10 12.08
C VAL A 391 -7.87 22.27 12.07
N VAL A 392 -7.63 22.92 13.21
CA VAL A 392 -6.62 23.99 13.33
C VAL A 392 -5.22 23.49 12.93
N ARG A 393 -4.83 22.28 13.33
CA ARG A 393 -3.53 21.70 12.95
C ARG A 393 -3.46 21.40 11.46
N LEU A 394 -4.55 20.89 10.89
CA LEU A 394 -4.62 20.61 9.45
C LEU A 394 -4.51 21.90 8.63
N THR A 395 -5.26 22.93 8.99
CA THR A 395 -5.25 24.24 8.30
C THR A 395 -3.87 24.89 8.35
N ALA A 396 -3.11 24.72 9.44
CA ALA A 396 -1.75 25.22 9.54
C ALA A 396 -0.79 24.61 8.50
N GLN A 397 -1.13 23.45 7.90
CA GLN A 397 -0.32 22.80 6.88
C GLN A 397 -0.62 23.28 5.45
N LEU A 398 -1.70 24.03 5.22
CA LEU A 398 -2.17 24.40 3.87
C LEU A 398 -1.11 25.15 3.05
N SER A 399 -0.54 26.22 3.60
CA SER A 399 0.47 27.05 2.91
C SER A 399 1.65 26.20 2.43
N ALA A 400 2.10 25.27 3.27
CA ALA A 400 3.19 24.39 2.92
C ALA A 400 2.80 23.31 1.90
N LEU A 401 1.62 22.70 2.01
CA LEU A 401 1.13 21.77 0.98
C LEU A 401 1.09 22.42 -0.41
N GLU A 402 0.73 23.71 -0.47
CA GLU A 402 0.67 24.48 -1.71
C GLU A 402 2.06 24.80 -2.28
N SER A 403 3.04 25.12 -1.42
CA SER A 403 4.36 25.57 -1.83
C SER A 403 5.42 24.48 -1.98
N ASP A 404 5.34 23.42 -1.17
CA ASP A 404 6.39 22.39 -1.08
C ASP A 404 6.50 21.59 -2.40
N PRO A 405 7.67 21.02 -2.74
CA PRO A 405 7.79 20.14 -3.90
C PRO A 405 6.93 18.87 -3.78
N LEU A 406 6.50 18.29 -4.91
CA LEU A 406 5.74 17.04 -4.95
C LEU A 406 6.54 15.86 -4.35
N GLY A 407 5.82 14.93 -3.73
CA GLY A 407 6.38 13.70 -3.19
C GLY A 407 7.12 13.91 -1.87
N GLY A 408 6.80 14.95 -1.10
CA GLY A 408 7.33 15.16 0.25
C GLY A 408 6.59 14.33 1.31
N ALA A 409 7.02 14.44 2.57
CA ALA A 409 6.40 13.74 3.69
C ALA A 409 5.13 14.42 4.23
N ARG A 410 4.94 15.71 3.92
CA ARG A 410 3.87 16.56 4.48
C ARG A 410 2.44 16.10 4.15
N PRO A 411 2.11 15.66 2.92
CA PRO A 411 0.79 15.08 2.63
C PRO A 411 0.48 13.88 3.53
N TRP A 412 1.48 13.05 3.82
CA TRP A 412 1.34 11.87 4.67
C TRP A 412 1.16 12.23 6.15
N LEU A 413 1.79 13.30 6.62
CA LEU A 413 1.53 13.87 7.95
C LEU A 413 0.06 14.29 8.10
N VAL A 414 -0.47 15.02 7.11
CA VAL A 414 -1.86 15.49 7.11
C VAL A 414 -2.83 14.31 7.05
N LEU A 415 -2.56 13.30 6.23
CA LEU A 415 -3.36 12.07 6.19
C LEU A 415 -3.30 11.28 7.50
N ALA A 416 -2.15 11.26 8.18
CA ALA A 416 -2.01 10.63 9.50
C ALA A 416 -2.85 11.35 10.58
N GLU A 417 -2.89 12.69 10.54
CA GLU A 417 -3.75 13.50 11.43
C GLU A 417 -5.25 13.26 11.17
N LEU A 418 -5.64 12.82 9.97
CA LEU A 418 -7.03 12.49 9.64
C LEU A 418 -7.48 11.10 10.12
N LEU A 419 -6.54 10.24 10.56
CA LEU A 419 -6.90 8.89 10.98
C LEU A 419 -7.78 8.92 12.25
N PRO A 420 -8.78 8.04 12.35
CA PRO A 420 -9.52 7.84 13.60
C PRO A 420 -8.62 7.18 14.66
N SER A 421 -9.04 7.17 15.92
CA SER A 421 -8.18 6.78 17.05
C SER A 421 -8.75 5.72 18.00
N ALA A 422 -10.06 5.47 17.99
CA ALA A 422 -10.74 4.62 18.96
C ALA A 422 -11.89 3.82 18.32
N PHE A 423 -12.15 2.61 18.81
CA PHE A 423 -13.31 1.83 18.40
C PHE A 423 -14.57 2.32 19.10
N VAL A 424 -15.70 2.41 18.38
CA VAL A 424 -16.99 2.84 18.95
C VAL A 424 -17.72 1.68 19.65
N THR A 425 -17.62 0.48 19.08
CA THR A 425 -18.48 -0.67 19.47
C THR A 425 -17.72 -1.82 20.15
N SER A 426 -16.39 -1.73 20.23
CA SER A 426 -15.51 -2.76 20.81
C SER A 426 -14.73 -2.19 22.00
N HIS A 427 -14.13 -3.08 22.79
CA HIS A 427 -13.22 -2.67 23.85
C HIS A 427 -12.04 -1.92 23.22
N ASP A 428 -11.99 -0.59 23.40
CA ASP A 428 -10.89 0.22 22.91
C ASP A 428 -9.63 -0.10 23.73
N ASN A 429 -8.64 -0.72 23.09
CA ASN A 429 -7.33 -0.99 23.68
C ASN A 429 -6.32 0.12 23.39
N GLY A 430 -6.75 1.23 22.75
CA GLY A 430 -5.88 2.36 22.41
C GLY A 430 -4.83 2.07 21.35
N ALA A 431 -4.87 0.91 20.68
CA ALA A 431 -3.89 0.53 19.67
C ALA A 431 -3.86 1.54 18.51
N LEU A 432 -5.04 1.99 18.07
CA LEU A 432 -5.16 2.93 16.96
C LEU A 432 -4.72 4.35 17.34
N ALA A 433 -5.07 4.82 18.54
CA ALA A 433 -4.57 6.09 19.07
C ALA A 433 -3.03 6.11 19.19
N THR A 434 -2.45 5.00 19.68
CA THR A 434 -0.99 4.82 19.79
C THR A 434 -0.34 4.85 18.41
N TYR A 435 -0.90 4.12 17.44
CA TYR A 435 -0.40 4.10 16.07
C TYR A 435 -0.50 5.46 15.39
N ARG A 436 -1.65 6.14 15.49
CA ARG A 436 -1.86 7.50 14.98
C ARG A 436 -0.83 8.47 15.55
N SER A 437 -0.63 8.46 16.85
CA SER A 437 0.34 9.35 17.52
C SER A 437 1.77 9.08 17.06
N ALA A 438 2.16 7.80 16.93
CA ALA A 438 3.47 7.42 16.43
C ALA A 438 3.68 7.83 14.95
N LEU A 439 2.64 7.73 14.10
CA LEU A 439 2.67 8.21 12.72
C LEU A 439 2.86 9.72 12.66
N ILE A 440 2.08 10.48 13.43
CA ILE A 440 2.19 11.94 13.47
C ILE A 440 3.59 12.36 13.92
N ALA A 441 4.11 11.78 15.00
CA ALA A 441 5.45 12.07 15.48
C ALA A 441 6.52 11.77 14.42
N THR A 442 6.43 10.59 13.77
CA THR A 442 7.38 10.18 12.74
C THR A 442 7.32 11.09 11.52
N PHE A 443 6.12 11.36 11.00
CA PHE A 443 5.93 12.23 9.83
C PHE A 443 6.24 13.69 10.10
N THR A 444 6.07 14.17 11.33
CA THR A 444 6.53 15.51 11.74
C THR A 444 8.05 15.61 11.62
N ASN A 445 8.79 14.60 12.10
CA ASN A 445 10.24 14.59 12.01
C ASN A 445 10.72 14.51 10.56
N VAL A 446 10.13 13.63 9.74
CA VAL A 446 10.57 13.46 8.35
C VAL A 446 10.08 14.58 7.41
N ALA A 447 9.03 15.32 7.77
CA ALA A 447 8.55 16.48 6.99
C ALA A 447 9.47 17.71 7.10
N ALA A 448 10.46 17.68 7.99
CA ALA A 448 11.53 18.67 8.06
C ALA A 448 12.72 18.33 7.15
N LEU A 449 12.78 17.12 6.60
CA LEU A 449 13.88 16.67 5.75
C LEU A 449 13.68 17.10 4.29
N PRO A 450 14.77 17.32 3.52
CA PRO A 450 14.73 17.38 2.07
C PRO A 450 14.12 16.11 1.45
N ASN A 451 13.51 16.23 0.26
CA ASN A 451 12.80 15.11 -0.39
C ASN A 451 13.71 13.90 -0.66
N ASP A 452 14.97 14.11 -1.03
CA ASP A 452 15.92 13.03 -1.27
C ASP A 452 16.29 12.26 0.01
N GLU A 453 16.41 12.95 1.15
CA GLU A 453 16.58 12.32 2.44
C GLU A 453 15.31 11.58 2.89
N PHE A 454 14.14 12.17 2.67
CA PHE A 454 12.86 11.51 2.90
C PHE A 454 12.77 10.19 2.11
N TYR A 455 13.18 10.15 0.83
CA TYR A 455 13.19 8.91 0.04
C TYR A 455 14.13 7.85 0.61
N ARG A 456 15.31 8.27 1.11
CA ARG A 456 16.22 7.35 1.80
C ARG A 456 15.59 6.77 3.06
N VAL A 457 14.96 7.61 3.89
CA VAL A 457 14.25 7.16 5.11
C VAL A 457 13.07 6.25 4.76
N LEU A 458 12.35 6.57 3.69
CA LEU A 458 11.21 5.79 3.22
C LEU A 458 11.61 4.35 2.86
N SER A 459 12.71 4.20 2.13
CA SER A 459 13.33 2.90 1.78
C SER A 459 14.25 2.31 2.85
N GLY A 460 14.43 3.02 3.97
CA GLY A 460 15.46 2.76 4.96
C GLY A 460 15.10 1.67 5.96
N ALA A 461 15.78 1.69 7.10
CA ALA A 461 15.61 0.71 8.16
C ALA A 461 14.18 0.73 8.74
N GLN A 462 13.77 -0.42 9.27
CA GLN A 462 12.47 -0.63 9.92
C GLN A 462 12.26 0.35 11.08
N ASN A 463 11.03 0.83 11.25
CA ASN A 463 10.65 1.63 12.41
C ASN A 463 9.92 0.71 13.40
N ALA A 464 10.70 0.05 14.25
CA ALA A 464 10.20 -0.97 15.17
C ALA A 464 9.01 -0.50 16.03
N THR A 465 8.97 0.80 16.39
CA THR A 465 7.86 1.41 17.12
C THR A 465 6.58 1.44 16.27
N LEU A 466 6.67 1.97 15.04
CA LEU A 466 5.51 1.99 14.13
C LEU A 466 5.07 0.58 13.71
N ASP A 467 6.01 -0.33 13.46
CA ASP A 467 5.73 -1.72 13.10
C ASP A 467 5.00 -2.44 14.24
N THR A 468 5.43 -2.23 15.48
CA THR A 468 4.75 -2.77 16.67
C THR A 468 3.36 -2.17 16.85
N ALA A 469 3.23 -0.85 16.72
CA ALA A 469 1.92 -0.20 16.81
C ALA A 469 0.97 -0.67 15.69
N LEU A 470 1.44 -0.86 14.46
CA LEU A 470 0.63 -1.39 13.36
C LEU A 470 0.23 -2.85 13.60
N ARG A 471 1.13 -3.69 14.15
CA ARG A 471 0.78 -5.07 14.57
C ARG A 471 -0.35 -5.07 15.61
N ASN A 472 -0.30 -4.16 16.59
CA ASN A 472 -1.36 -4.02 17.59
C ASN A 472 -2.69 -3.57 16.96
N VAL A 473 -2.65 -2.66 15.97
CA VAL A 473 -3.84 -2.27 15.20
C VAL A 473 -4.44 -3.46 14.44
N ARG A 474 -3.60 -4.27 13.77
CA ARG A 474 -4.07 -5.48 13.07
C ARG A 474 -4.72 -6.48 14.05
N ALA A 475 -4.13 -6.67 15.24
CA ALA A 475 -4.71 -7.52 16.27
C ALA A 475 -6.09 -7.00 16.73
N ALA A 476 -6.21 -5.71 17.03
CA ALA A 476 -7.48 -5.09 17.42
C ALA A 476 -8.57 -5.20 16.32
N LEU A 477 -8.19 -5.05 15.06
CA LEU A 477 -9.10 -5.22 13.92
C LEU A 477 -9.57 -6.68 13.75
N ARG A 478 -8.70 -7.67 14.01
CA ARG A 478 -9.10 -9.10 14.00
C ARG A 478 -10.06 -9.43 15.13
N GLU A 479 -9.79 -8.95 16.34
CA GLU A 479 -10.69 -9.10 17.48
C GLU A 479 -12.07 -8.49 17.19
N ALA A 480 -12.10 -7.29 16.59
CA ALA A 480 -13.34 -6.66 16.16
C ALA A 480 -14.09 -7.50 15.11
N LEU A 481 -13.38 -8.09 14.14
CA LEU A 481 -13.97 -8.99 13.15
C LEU A 481 -14.57 -10.26 13.79
N GLU A 482 -13.85 -10.88 14.72
CA GLU A 482 -14.32 -12.06 15.45
C GLU A 482 -15.57 -11.74 16.28
N ALA A 483 -15.57 -10.61 16.99
CA ALA A 483 -16.72 -10.13 17.76
C ALA A 483 -17.96 -9.91 16.87
N THR A 484 -17.79 -9.41 15.65
CA THR A 484 -18.92 -9.26 14.71
C THR A 484 -19.43 -10.60 14.18
N THR A 485 -18.56 -11.60 14.05
CA THR A 485 -18.95 -12.94 13.62
C THR A 485 -19.74 -13.67 14.69
N ALA A 486 -19.42 -13.46 15.97
CA ALA A 486 -20.13 -14.08 17.09
C ALA A 486 -21.55 -13.54 17.33
N ARG A 487 -21.90 -12.38 16.75
CA ARG A 487 -23.24 -11.76 16.86
C ARG A 487 -24.24 -12.24 15.80
N VAL A 488 -23.76 -12.89 14.75
CA VAL A 488 -24.57 -13.45 13.65
C VAL A 488 -24.87 -14.91 13.94
#